data_AF-A0A946YK21-F1
#
_entry.id   AF-A0A946YK21-F1
#
_cell.length_a   1.000
_cell.length_b   1.000
_cell.length_c   1.000
_cell.angle_alpha   90.00
_cell.angle_beta   90.00
_cell.angle_gamma   90.00
#
_symmetry.space_group_name_H-M   'P 1'
#
loop_
_entity.id
_entity.type
_entity.pdbx_description
1 polymer ?
#
loop_
_entity_poly.entity_id
_entity_poly.type
_entity_poly.pdbx_seq_one_letter_code
_entity_poly.pdbx_strand_id
1 'polypeptide(L)' 'TWLVQCDGRLRLERRFQIVRHDTGATVLRGRWNLVSVVLSSGKTTRLPRQFVDTYSAAVVQIPTS' A
#
# COMPACT_ATOMS: atom_id res chain seq x y z
N THR A 1 4.75 -3.93 7.17
CA THR A 1 3.62 -3.24 6.50
C THR A 1 3.19 -4.09 5.31
N TRP A 2 1.96 -3.94 4.81
CA TRP A 2 1.35 -4.84 3.82
C TRP A 2 0.66 -4.05 2.71
N LEU A 3 0.79 -4.49 1.46
CA LEU A 3 -0.07 -4.04 0.36
C LEU A 3 -1.36 -4.86 0.40
N VAL A 4 -2.50 -4.20 0.35
CA VAL A 4 -3.80 -4.86 0.51
C VAL A 4 -4.74 -4.59 -0.67
N GLN A 5 -4.42 -3.59 -1.48
CA GLN A 5 -5.10 -3.33 -2.74
C GLN A 5 -4.13 -2.68 -3.73
N CYS A 6 -4.26 -3.06 -5.01
CA CYS A 6 -3.65 -2.40 -6.16
C CYS A 6 -4.69 -2.43 -7.28
N ASP A 7 -5.14 -1.28 -7.78
CA ASP A 7 -6.17 -1.24 -8.85
C ASP A 7 -5.58 -1.46 -10.26
N GLY A 8 -4.27 -1.71 -10.34
CA GLY A 8 -3.54 -1.89 -11.60
C GLY A 8 -3.51 -0.65 -12.50
N ARG A 9 -3.99 0.50 -12.01
CA ARG A 9 -4.18 1.71 -12.80
C ARG A 9 -3.51 2.91 -12.16
N LEU A 10 -3.95 3.34 -10.99
CA LEU A 10 -3.54 4.59 -10.36
C LEU A 10 -3.34 4.46 -8.85
N ARG A 11 -4.06 3.55 -8.18
CA ARG A 11 -4.23 3.55 -6.72
C ARG A 11 -3.69 2.30 -6.06
N LEU A 12 -3.15 2.49 -4.86
CA LEU A 12 -2.66 1.45 -3.97
C LEU A 12 -3.20 1.70 -2.56
N GLU A 13 -3.45 0.63 -1.82
CA GLU A 13 -3.70 0.70 -0.39
C GLU A 13 -2.65 -0.12 0.37
N ARG A 14 -2.06 0.49 1.40
CA ARG A 14 -1.16 -0.18 2.34
C ARG A 14 -1.72 -0.15 3.74
N ARG A 15 -1.57 -1.25 4.47
CA ARG A 15 -1.82 -1.31 5.91
C ARG A 15 -0.50 -1.45 6.66
N PHE A 16 -0.49 -0.97 7.88
CA PHE A 16 0.65 -1.15 8.76
C PHE A 16 0.21 -1.18 10.21
N GLN A 17 1.09 -1.77 11.01
CA GLN A 17 0.97 -1.80 12.46
C GLN A 17 2.32 -1.37 13.03
N ILE A 18 2.27 -0.51 14.04
CA ILE A 18 3.42 -0.20 14.88
C ILE A 18 3.27 -1.03 16.14
N VAL A 19 4.30 -1.82 16.44
CA VAL A 19 4.37 -2.66 17.62
C VAL A 19 5.51 -2.19 18.51
N ARG A 20 5.29 -2.25 19.82
CA ARG A 20 6.37 -2.07 20.79
C ARG A 20 7.19 -3.37 20.82
N HIS A 21 8.50 -3.26 20.63
CA HIS A 21 9.37 -4.42 20.41
C HIS A 21 9.47 -5.36 21.63
N ASP A 22 9.48 -4.80 22.84
CA ASP A 22 9.65 -5.54 24.10
C ASP A 22 8.46 -6.45 24.47
N THR A 23 7.24 -6.01 24.16
CA THR A 23 5.97 -6.58 24.64
C THR A 23 5.13 -7.14 23.51
N GLY A 24 5.47 -6.83 22.26
CA GLY A 24 4.62 -7.11 21.10
C GLY A 24 3.32 -6.30 21.08
N ALA A 25 3.13 -5.38 22.03
CA ALA A 25 1.89 -4.61 22.14
C ALA A 25 1.70 -3.74 20.90
N THR A 26 0.50 -3.82 20.30
CA THR A 26 0.15 -2.94 19.19
C THR A 26 -0.09 -1.53 19.72
N VAL A 27 0.74 -0.60 19.30
CA VAL A 27 0.59 0.82 19.64
C VAL A 27 -0.39 1.49 18.69
N LEU A 28 -0.31 1.15 17.40
CA LEU A 28 -1.13 1.79 16.37
C LEU A 28 -1.33 0.86 15.17
N ARG A 29 -2.51 0.96 14.56
CA ARG A 29 -2.79 0.47 13.21
C ARG A 29 -3.10 1.63 12.30
N GLY A 30 -2.59 1.58 11.08
CA GLY A 30 -2.76 2.64 10.11
C GLY A 30 -2.98 2.12 8.69
N ARG A 31 -3.47 3.01 7.84
CA ARG A 31 -3.61 2.78 6.40
C ARG A 31 -3.08 3.96 5.61
N TRP A 32 -2.49 3.67 4.45
CA TRP A 32 -2.14 4.66 3.44
C TRP A 32 -2.95 4.38 2.18
N ASN A 33 -3.63 5.40 1.68
CA ASN A 33 -4.21 5.41 0.35
C ASN A 33 -3.28 6.22 -0.54
N LEU A 34 -2.74 5.59 -1.58
CA LEU A 34 -1.75 6.19 -2.45
C LEU A 34 -2.27 6.32 -3.88
N VAL A 35 -1.74 7.29 -4.62
CA VAL A 35 -1.99 7.50 -6.04
C VAL A 35 -0.68 7.73 -6.79
N SER A 36 -0.57 7.21 -8.01
CA SER A 36 0.58 7.45 -8.89
C SER A 36 0.51 8.82 -9.53
N VAL A 37 1.63 9.56 -9.48
CA VAL A 37 1.76 10.91 -10.03
C VAL A 37 3.05 11.04 -10.84
N VAL A 38 3.04 11.95 -11.83
CA VAL A 38 4.27 12.38 -12.51
C VAL A 38 4.97 13.41 -11.62
N LEU A 39 6.20 13.12 -11.20
CA LEU A 39 6.94 13.97 -10.25
C LEU A 39 7.07 15.42 -10.71
N SER A 40 7.29 15.67 -12.01
CA SER A 40 7.46 17.02 -12.55
C SER A 40 6.20 17.89 -12.50
N SER A 41 5.00 17.30 -12.49
CA SER A 41 3.73 18.05 -12.58
C SER A 41 2.75 17.78 -11.44
N GLY A 42 3.00 16.76 -10.62
CA GLY A 42 2.06 16.28 -9.62
C GLY A 42 0.76 15.68 -10.17
N LYS A 43 0.57 15.67 -11.50
CA LYS A 43 -0.63 15.12 -12.13
C LYS A 43 -0.66 13.61 -11.98
N THR A 44 -1.85 13.08 -11.76
CA THR A 44 -2.06 11.63 -11.69
C THR A 44 -1.73 10.98 -13.02
N THR A 45 -1.10 9.81 -12.97
CA THR A 45 -0.74 9.03 -14.16
C THR A 45 -0.89 7.55 -13.90
N ARG A 46 -0.93 6.76 -14.98
CA ARG A 46 -0.98 5.31 -14.87
C ARG A 46 0.28 4.77 -14.21
N LEU A 47 0.11 3.76 -13.36
CA LEU A 47 1.22 2.97 -12.85
C LEU A 47 1.99 2.35 -14.02
N PRO A 48 3.32 2.50 -14.07
CA PRO A 48 4.15 1.76 -15.01
C PRO A 48 3.91 0.26 -14.89
N ARG A 49 4.00 -0.47 -16.01
CA ARG A 49 3.72 -1.92 -16.03
C ARG A 49 4.52 -2.70 -14.99
N GLN A 50 5.82 -2.44 -14.88
CA GLN A 50 6.68 -3.06 -13.86
C GLN A 50 6.15 -2.90 -12.42
N PHE A 51 5.47 -1.79 -12.12
CA PHE A 51 4.90 -1.53 -10.81
C PHE A 51 3.59 -2.27 -10.63
N VAL A 52 2.76 -2.34 -11.68
CA VAL A 52 1.54 -3.16 -11.65
C VAL A 52 1.90 -4.62 -11.41
N ASP A 53 2.88 -5.15 -12.14
CA ASP A 53 3.30 -6.54 -12.03
C ASP A 53 3.84 -6.84 -10.62
N THR A 54 4.70 -5.97 -10.08
CA THR A 54 5.29 -6.14 -8.74
C THR A 54 4.27 -5.95 -7.62
N TYR A 55 3.48 -4.87 -7.65
CA TYR A 55 2.58 -4.53 -6.55
C TYR A 55 1.36 -5.42 -6.49
N SER A 56 0.80 -5.82 -7.63
CA SER A 56 -0.36 -6.71 -7.67
C SER A 56 0.01 -8.10 -7.13
N ALA A 57 1.21 -8.60 -7.46
CA ALA A 57 1.72 -9.86 -6.91
C ALA A 57 1.99 -9.82 -5.40
N ALA A 58 2.25 -8.62 -4.85
CA ALA A 58 2.53 -8.43 -3.42
C ALA A 58 1.28 -8.11 -2.59
N VAL A 59 0.08 -8.05 -3.20
CA VAL A 59 -1.17 -7.83 -2.47
C VAL A 59 -1.49 -9.06 -1.62
N VAL A 60 -1.73 -8.83 -0.32
CA VAL A 60 -2.18 -9.86 0.62
C VAL A 60 -3.62 -9.60 1.04
N GLN A 61 -4.36 -10.68 1.28
CA GLN A 61 -5.68 -10.57 1.89
C GLN A 61 -5.53 -10.23 3.37
N ILE A 62 -6.24 -9.19 3.83
CA ILE A 62 -6.40 -8.97 5.26
C ILE A 62 -7.58 -9.83 5.71
N PRO A 63 -7.45 -10.64 6.76
CA PRO A 63 -8.61 -11.29 7.36
C PRO A 63 -9.63 -10.21 7.75
N THR A 64 -10.83 -10.29 7.19
CA THR A 64 -11.97 -9.54 7.69
C THR A 64 -12.31 -10.15 9.04
N SER A 65 -12.21 -9.36 10.12
CA SER A 65 -12.64 -9.78 11.46
C SER A 65 -14.13 -10.09 11.51
#